data_AF-A0A2P7PZS5-F1
#
_entry.id   AF-A0A2P7PZS5-F1
#
_cell.length_a   1.000
_cell.length_b   1.000
_cell.length_c   1.000
_cell.angle_alpha   90.00
_cell.angle_beta   90.00
_cell.angle_gamma   90.00
#
_symmetry.space_group_name_H-M   'P 1'
#
loop_
_entity.id
_entity.type
_entity.pdbx_description
1 polymer ?
#
loop_
_entity_poly.entity_id
_entity_poly.type
_entity_poly.pdbx_seq_one_letter_code
_entity_poly.pdbx_strand_id
1 'polypeptide(L)'
;MADSLREKTNNKKDMILVDGTDFPDGITISSLAAKFKSPILLTTPNNTHPTTAKAINDWTIENILIGGGYNSVSNSIEDKLDIKNKERVAGSNRYNTAVEISKRYTESTELGKR
;
A
#
# COMPACT_ATOMS: atom_id res chain seq x y z
N MET A 1 -13.99 -4.42 5.53
CA MET A 1 -13.91 -3.26 4.60
C MET A 1 -13.03 -3.58 3.40
N ALA A 2 -11.83 -4.13 3.61
CA ALA A 2 -10.94 -4.56 2.51
C ALA A 2 -11.47 -5.76 1.71
N ASP A 3 -12.03 -6.79 2.35
CA ASP A 3 -12.64 -7.94 1.66
C ASP A 3 -13.79 -7.52 0.73
N SER A 4 -14.70 -6.70 1.27
CA SER A 4 -15.87 -6.18 0.53
C SER A 4 -15.49 -5.32 -0.67
N LEU A 5 -14.33 -4.65 -0.63
CA LEU A 5 -13.82 -3.88 -1.77
C LEU A 5 -13.36 -4.83 -2.88
N ARG A 6 -12.56 -5.84 -2.54
CA ARG A 6 -12.03 -6.83 -3.49
C ARG A 6 -13.13 -7.61 -4.22
N GLU A 7 -14.21 -7.95 -3.51
CA GLU A 7 -15.39 -8.60 -4.11
C GLU A 7 -16.09 -7.70 -5.13
N LYS A 8 -16.16 -6.39 -4.87
CA LYS A 8 -16.87 -5.42 -5.72
C LYS A 8 -16.03 -4.90 -6.89
N THR A 9 -14.70 -4.90 -6.78
CA THR A 9 -13.83 -4.21 -7.74
C THR A 9 -13.17 -5.14 -8.75
N ASN A 10 -13.30 -6.46 -8.56
CA ASN A 10 -12.57 -7.52 -9.29
C ASN A 10 -11.03 -7.38 -9.22
N ASN A 11 -10.51 -6.40 -8.47
CA ASN A 11 -9.09 -6.22 -8.21
C ASN A 11 -8.71 -7.04 -6.98
N LYS A 12 -8.23 -8.26 -7.23
CA LYS A 12 -7.84 -9.24 -6.20
C LYS A 12 -6.33 -9.39 -6.06
N LYS A 13 -5.56 -8.78 -6.94
CA LYS A 13 -4.10 -8.99 -7.03
C LYS A 13 -3.31 -7.84 -6.44
N ASP A 14 -3.95 -6.70 -6.24
CA ASP A 14 -3.29 -5.49 -5.76
C ASP A 14 -3.64 -5.23 -4.30
N MET A 15 -2.71 -4.61 -3.59
CA MET A 15 -2.96 -4.01 -2.29
C MET A 15 -2.06 -2.80 -2.04
N ILE A 16 -2.46 -1.96 -1.10
CA ILE A 16 -1.67 -0.84 -0.60
C ILE A 16 -1.35 -1.08 0.87
N LEU A 17 -0.09 -0.92 1.26
CA LEU A 17 0.38 -1.10 2.63
C LEU A 17 0.83 0.24 3.20
N VAL A 18 0.31 0.61 4.36
CA VAL A 18 0.70 1.86 5.06
C VAL A 18 0.89 1.62 6.55
N ASP A 19 1.67 2.50 7.17
CA ASP A 19 1.74 2.59 8.63
C ASP A 19 0.41 3.08 9.20
N GLY A 20 -0.16 2.32 10.13
CA GLY A 20 -1.36 2.67 10.87
C GLY A 20 -1.11 3.58 12.08
N THR A 21 0.15 3.82 12.44
CA THR A 21 0.54 4.54 13.67
C THR A 21 1.01 5.97 13.41
N ASP A 22 1.76 6.23 12.33
CA ASP A 22 2.11 7.58 11.89
C ASP A 22 1.33 7.92 10.61
N PHE A 23 0.19 8.60 10.81
CA PHE A 23 -0.86 8.77 9.80
C PHE A 23 -0.90 10.10 9.01
N PRO A 24 0.22 10.76 8.61
CA PRO A 24 0.15 11.81 7.57
C PRO A 24 -0.03 11.21 6.16
N ASP A 25 0.54 10.03 5.91
CA ASP A 25 0.65 9.45 4.56
C ASP A 25 -0.61 8.64 4.15
N GLY A 26 -1.43 8.23 5.12
CA GLY A 26 -2.65 7.44 4.87
C GLY A 26 -3.78 8.24 4.19
N ILE A 27 -3.89 9.55 4.45
CA ILE A 27 -4.94 10.42 3.88
C ILE A 27 -4.70 10.68 2.39
N THR A 28 -3.45 10.86 1.98
CA THR A 28 -3.12 11.09 0.57
C THR A 28 -3.22 9.77 -0.21
N ILE A 29 -2.82 8.65 0.40
CA ILE A 29 -2.93 7.33 -0.22
C ILE A 29 -4.36 6.84 -0.40
N SER A 30 -5.32 7.27 0.42
CA SER A 30 -6.71 6.81 0.25
C SER A 30 -7.29 7.18 -1.11
N SER A 31 -6.86 8.32 -1.67
CA SER A 31 -7.23 8.73 -3.03
C SER A 31 -6.66 7.78 -4.10
N LEU A 32 -5.41 7.35 -3.92
CA LEU A 32 -4.73 6.39 -4.79
C LEU A 32 -5.36 5.00 -4.69
N ALA A 33 -5.69 4.57 -3.47
CA ALA A 33 -6.38 3.31 -3.21
C ALA A 33 -7.78 3.26 -3.84
N ALA A 34 -8.52 4.37 -3.77
CA ALA A 34 -9.81 4.49 -4.43
C ALA A 34 -9.67 4.42 -5.96
N LYS A 35 -8.67 5.10 -6.54
CA LYS A 35 -8.40 5.07 -7.99
C LYS A 35 -8.02 3.67 -8.48
N PHE A 36 -7.12 2.99 -7.76
CA PHE A 36 -6.69 1.63 -8.09
C PHE A 36 -7.67 0.55 -7.62
N LYS A 37 -8.76 0.96 -6.96
CA LYS A 37 -9.76 0.05 -6.38
C LYS A 37 -9.14 -1.06 -5.53
N SER A 38 -8.05 -0.70 -4.85
CA SER A 38 -7.19 -1.62 -4.11
C SER A 38 -7.41 -1.47 -2.60
N PRO A 39 -7.42 -2.56 -1.83
CA PRO A 39 -7.55 -2.50 -0.38
C PRO A 39 -6.32 -1.85 0.26
N ILE A 40 -6.56 -1.09 1.33
CA ILE A 40 -5.50 -0.59 2.21
C ILE A 40 -5.35 -1.56 3.39
N LEU A 41 -4.13 -2.04 3.60
CA LEU A 41 -3.73 -2.82 4.76
C LEU A 41 -2.80 -1.98 5.64
N LEU A 42 -2.88 -2.22 6.95
CA LEU A 42 -2.15 -1.45 7.95
C LEU A 42 -1.01 -2.27 8.55
N THR A 43 0.13 -1.63 8.76
CA THR A 43 1.26 -2.17 9.50
C THR A 43 1.67 -1.22 10.61
N THR A 44 2.61 -1.65 11.45
CA THR A 44 3.43 -0.75 12.27
C THR A 44 4.83 -0.65 11.62
N PRO A 45 5.68 0.31 12.00
CA PRO A 45 7.01 0.51 11.41
C PRO A 45 7.89 -0.73 11.30
N ASN A 46 7.84 -1.58 12.32
CA ASN A 46 8.73 -2.74 12.46
C ASN A 46 7.99 -4.09 12.46
N ASN A 47 6.66 -4.08 12.48
CA ASN A 47 5.90 -5.32 12.53
C ASN A 47 4.59 -5.24 11.74
N THR A 48 4.29 -6.30 11.00
CA THR A 48 3.01 -6.47 10.31
C THR A 48 1.90 -6.77 11.30
N HIS A 49 0.77 -6.08 11.16
CA HIS A 49 -0.40 -6.39 11.99
C HIS A 49 -0.90 -7.82 11.69
N PRO A 50 -1.33 -8.62 12.69
CA PRO A 50 -1.78 -10.00 12.47
C PRO A 50 -2.88 -10.13 11.41
N THR A 51 -3.79 -9.15 11.34
CA THR A 51 -4.85 -9.10 10.32
C THR A 51 -4.30 -8.88 8.91
N THR A 52 -3.24 -8.08 8.76
CA THR A 52 -2.57 -7.82 7.50
C THR A 52 -1.79 -9.04 7.05
N ALA A 53 -1.04 -9.67 7.94
CA ALA A 53 -0.33 -10.92 7.65
C ALA A 53 -1.31 -12.03 7.23
N LYS A 54 -2.45 -12.14 7.91
CA LYS A 54 -3.53 -13.06 7.51
C LYS A 54 -4.08 -12.72 6.13
N ALA A 55 -4.42 -11.46 5.87
CA ALA A 55 -4.93 -11.03 4.57
C ALA A 55 -3.94 -11.32 3.43
N ILE A 56 -2.65 -11.08 3.63
CA ILE A 56 -1.61 -11.38 2.63
C ILE A 56 -1.53 -12.89 2.34
N ASN A 57 -1.67 -13.75 3.35
CA ASN A 57 -1.64 -15.20 3.15
C ASN A 57 -2.94 -15.73 2.51
N ASP A 58 -4.09 -15.18 2.91
CA ASP A 58 -5.39 -15.58 2.41
C ASP A 58 -5.63 -15.08 0.97
N TRP A 59 -4.93 -14.03 0.56
CA TRP A 59 -5.10 -13.38 -0.74
C TRP A 59 -3.91 -13.65 -1.67
N THR A 60 -4.18 -14.02 -2.91
CA THR A 60 -3.14 -14.18 -3.95
C THR A 60 -2.69 -12.82 -4.48
N ILE A 61 -2.01 -12.03 -3.65
CA ILE A 61 -1.49 -10.71 -4.00
C ILE A 61 -0.26 -10.84 -4.89
N GLU A 62 -0.26 -10.13 -6.02
CA GLU A 62 0.86 -10.07 -6.97
C GLU A 62 1.55 -8.70 -6.95
N ASN A 63 0.82 -7.65 -6.59
CA ASN A 63 1.30 -6.27 -6.57
C ASN A 63 1.02 -5.61 -5.22
N ILE A 64 2.04 -4.96 -4.68
CA ILE A 64 1.93 -4.13 -3.47
C ILE A 64 2.48 -2.75 -3.74
N LEU A 65 1.73 -1.72 -3.31
CA LEU A 65 2.25 -0.36 -3.17
C LEU A 65 2.41 -0.01 -1.70
N ILE A 66 3.62 0.34 -1.31
CA ILE A 66 3.99 0.72 0.04
C ILE A 66 3.98 2.24 0.12
N GLY A 67 3.12 2.76 1.00
CA GLY A 67 3.05 4.17 1.31
C GLY A 67 3.94 4.55 2.46
N GLY A 68 4.80 5.53 2.22
CA GLY A 68 5.67 6.08 3.25
C GLY A 68 7.09 5.51 3.22
N GLY A 69 7.99 6.24 3.88
CA GLY A 69 9.41 5.92 3.91
C GLY A 69 9.73 4.70 4.78
N TYR A 70 11.02 4.36 4.86
CA TYR A 70 11.49 3.23 5.67
C TYR A 70 11.26 3.40 7.18
N ASN A 71 11.03 4.63 7.65
CA ASN A 71 10.64 4.89 9.04
C ASN A 71 9.19 4.50 9.34
N SER A 72 8.32 4.48 8.31
CA SER A 72 6.90 4.13 8.43
C SER A 72 6.65 2.67 8.07
N VAL A 73 7.35 2.15 7.06
CA VAL A 73 7.36 0.73 6.70
C VAL A 73 8.80 0.30 6.47
N SER A 74 9.41 -0.32 7.47
CA SER A 74 10.81 -0.74 7.41
C SER A 74 11.09 -1.70 6.25
N ASN A 75 12.35 -1.71 5.79
CA ASN A 75 12.78 -2.64 4.76
C ASN A 75 12.56 -4.10 5.19
N SER A 76 12.68 -4.38 6.49
CA SER A 76 12.44 -5.71 7.03
C SER A 76 11.02 -6.23 6.81
N ILE A 77 10.02 -5.34 6.77
CA ILE A 77 8.64 -5.71 6.44
C ILE A 77 8.54 -5.97 4.95
N GLU A 78 9.07 -5.06 4.13
CA GLU A 78 9.08 -5.20 2.68
C GLU A 78 9.73 -6.52 2.24
N ASP A 79 10.87 -6.87 2.83
CA ASP A 79 11.62 -8.10 2.54
C ASP A 79 10.86 -9.38 2.94
N LYS A 80 10.09 -9.34 4.04
CA LYS A 80 9.27 -10.47 4.51
C LYS A 80 8.07 -10.78 3.62
N LEU A 81 7.66 -9.84 2.77
CA LEU A 81 6.52 -10.02 1.88
C LEU A 81 6.95 -10.77 0.63
N ASP A 82 6.47 -12.00 0.45
CA ASP A 82 6.71 -12.79 -0.76
C ASP A 82 5.75 -12.36 -1.88
N ILE A 83 5.94 -11.14 -2.38
CA ILE A 83 5.10 -10.50 -3.41
C ILE A 83 6.00 -10.12 -4.59
N LYS A 84 5.56 -10.47 -5.80
CA LYS A 84 6.33 -10.32 -7.03
C LYS A 84 6.69 -8.88 -7.34
N ASN A 85 5.70 -7.97 -7.30
CA ASN A 85 5.89 -6.58 -7.65
C ASN A 85 5.68 -5.71 -6.42
N LYS A 86 6.76 -5.07 -5.95
CA LYS A 86 6.74 -4.13 -4.84
C LYS A 86 7.07 -2.75 -5.37
N GLU A 87 6.19 -1.79 -5.13
CA GLU A 87 6.37 -0.39 -5.44
C GLU A 87 6.35 0.40 -4.12
N ARG A 88 7.20 1.41 -3.99
CA ARG A 88 7.19 2.30 -2.82
C ARG A 88 7.02 3.74 -3.27
N VAL A 89 6.10 4.45 -2.61
CA VAL A 89 5.88 5.88 -2.82
C VAL A 89 6.14 6.61 -1.51
N ALA A 90 7.23 7.37 -1.47
CA ALA A 90 7.68 8.09 -0.29
C ALA A 90 8.48 9.33 -0.69
N GLY A 91 8.35 10.40 0.09
CA GLY A 91 9.21 11.58 0.02
C GLY A 91 10.11 11.70 1.24
N SER A 92 11.00 12.69 1.23
CA SER A 92 11.90 12.96 2.38
C SER A 92 11.17 13.49 3.63
N ASN A 93 9.91 13.90 3.50
CA ASN A 93 9.01 14.28 4.58
C ASN A 93 7.56 14.09 4.12
N ARG A 94 6.59 14.26 5.03
CA ARG A 94 5.15 14.13 4.77
C ARG A 94 4.63 14.95 3.58
N TYR A 95 5.16 16.15 3.36
CA TYR A 95 4.74 17.00 2.24
C TYR A 95 5.27 16.46 0.91
N ASN A 96 6.52 16.02 0.89
CA ASN A 96 7.11 15.38 -0.28
C ASN A 96 6.45 14.04 -0.59
N THR A 97 6.07 13.25 0.42
CA THR A 97 5.28 12.02 0.21
C THR A 97 3.94 12.33 -0.45
N ALA A 98 3.25 13.39 -0.02
CA ALA A 98 2.01 13.83 -0.68
C ALA A 98 2.23 14.22 -2.16
N VAL A 99 3.34 14.87 -2.48
CA VAL A 99 3.71 15.21 -3.86
C VAL A 99 3.98 13.95 -4.69
N GLU A 100 4.74 12.99 -4.18
CA GLU A 100 5.03 11.74 -4.90
C GLU A 100 3.76 10.91 -5.11
N ILE A 101 2.85 10.88 -4.13
CA ILE A 101 1.52 10.24 -4.29
C ILE A 101 0.70 10.94 -5.38
N SER A 102 0.72 12.27 -5.42
CA SER A 102 0.00 13.06 -6.44
C SER A 102 0.56 12.83 -7.85
N LYS A 103 1.89 12.76 -7.99
CA LYS A 103 2.55 12.39 -9.26
C LYS A 103 2.13 10.99 -9.69
N ARG A 104 2.23 10.02 -8.79
CA ARG A 104 1.84 8.62 -9.06
C ARG A 104 0.36 8.49 -9.43
N TYR A 105 -0.50 9.27 -8.76
CA TYR A 105 -1.92 9.36 -9.10
C TYR A 105 -2.12 9.85 -10.53
N THR A 106 -1.26 10.72 -11.06
CA THR A 106 -1.38 11.24 -12.43
C THR A 106 -0.82 10.28 -13.48
N GLU A 107 0.23 9.52 -13.13
CA GLU A 107 1.01 8.70 -14.07
C GLU A 107 0.32 7.40 -14.55
N SER A 108 -0.53 6.75 -13.75
CA SER A 108 -1.26 5.54 -14.23
C SER A 108 -2.56 5.25 -13.47
N THR A 109 -3.33 4.29 -13.97
CA THR A 109 -4.60 3.82 -13.39
C THR A 109 -4.51 2.44 -12.72
N GLU A 110 -3.39 1.73 -12.82
CA GLU A 110 -3.23 0.35 -12.30
C GLU A 110 -1.86 0.14 -11.65
N LEU A 111 -1.77 -0.82 -10.73
CA LEU A 111 -0.52 -1.29 -10.11
C LEU A 111 0.12 -2.38 -10.97
N GLY A 112 1.45 -2.34 -11.13
CA GLY A 112 2.20 -3.39 -11.84
C GLY A 112 2.22 -3.31 -13.39
N LYS A 113 1.56 -2.32 -14.01
CA LYS A 113 1.74 -1.99 -15.43
C LYS A 113 2.59 -0.73 -15.55
N ARG A 114 3.85 -0.89 -15.94
CA ARG A 114 4.70 0.17 -16.49
C ARG A 114 4.60 0.14 -18.01
#